data_AF-A0A937F475-F1
#
_entry.id   AF-A0A937F475-F1
#
_cell.length_a   1.000
_cell.length_b   1.000
_cell.length_c   1.000
_cell.angle_alpha   90.00
_cell.angle_beta   90.00
_cell.angle_gamma   90.00
#
_symmetry.space_group_name_H-M   'P 1'
#
loop_
_entity.id
_entity.type
_entity.pdbx_description
1 polymer ?
#
loop_
_entity_poly.entity_id
_entity_poly.type
_entity_poly.pdbx_seq_one_letter_code
_entity_poly.pdbx_strand_id
1 'polypeptide(L)'
;MNEILNSFESLASLSHQDRKWLLQAGYFETLTPGSVLIREGEAIAALYVLTQGTLEVVTSRTDSLNRSDMGARSSTHVIGQVTAGQILGEISFITQRVPIATLNVLDTAEVLVIPHQELVQQLQQNRGFAANFYRIIAQLLSQRLQQNDALSTTSDTVPIPSLRKALSMFAVFEDTDLNWFLSVGKKQKCEAGTVLVRERESVEAVYILIDGELEVSIHASEQGSTTKKVLTTLMSGEIIGEISFVAAGSASATVTCLRRTLVLALPRGTLATHMQANVGFAARFYQAIAIVLGDRIRDRLLQYGYGQVAFEQGQSLETEMEYADELDLEMLEQTTIAGSRFDWFMQQVQA
;
A
#
# COMPACT_ATOMS: atom_id res chain seq x y z
N MET A 1 -12.44 -18.36 -22.28
CA MET A 1 -11.95 -18.25 -20.88
C MET A 1 -10.59 -17.55 -20.79
N ASN A 2 -9.53 -18.01 -21.49
CA ASN A 2 -8.22 -17.31 -21.52
C ASN A 2 -8.26 -15.86 -22.06
N GLU A 3 -9.25 -15.52 -22.89
CA GLU A 3 -9.38 -14.17 -23.46
C GLU A 3 -9.91 -13.12 -22.47
N ILE A 4 -10.68 -13.54 -21.44
CA ILE A 4 -11.33 -12.61 -20.50
C ILE A 4 -10.27 -11.85 -19.68
N LEU A 5 -9.21 -12.53 -19.23
CA LEU A 5 -8.14 -11.86 -18.50
C LEU A 5 -7.22 -11.04 -19.41
N ASN A 6 -7.23 -11.29 -20.73
CA ASN A 6 -6.43 -10.52 -21.70
C ASN A 6 -7.05 -9.14 -21.99
N SER A 7 -8.36 -8.99 -21.80
CA SER A 7 -9.05 -7.71 -22.04
C SER A 7 -8.86 -6.69 -20.92
N PHE A 8 -8.31 -7.09 -19.77
CA PHE A 8 -8.17 -6.20 -18.61
C PHE A 8 -6.77 -5.63 -18.50
N GLU A 9 -6.68 -4.30 -18.50
CA GLU A 9 -5.43 -3.54 -18.42
C GLU A 9 -4.60 -3.90 -17.16
N SER A 10 -5.28 -4.08 -16.03
CA SER A 10 -4.70 -4.50 -14.73
C SER A 10 -3.92 -5.82 -14.81
N LEU A 11 -4.33 -6.74 -15.69
CA LEU A 11 -3.76 -8.08 -15.85
C LEU A 11 -2.99 -8.25 -17.17
N ALA A 12 -2.98 -7.21 -18.02
CA ALA A 12 -2.31 -7.23 -19.32
C ALA A 12 -0.80 -7.47 -19.18
N SER A 13 -0.19 -6.99 -18.08
CA SER A 13 1.25 -7.13 -17.86
C SER A 13 1.69 -8.47 -17.23
N LEU A 14 0.76 -9.38 -16.94
CA LEU A 14 1.10 -10.77 -16.60
C LEU A 14 1.65 -11.50 -17.84
N SER A 15 2.49 -12.51 -17.63
CA SER A 15 2.83 -13.42 -18.73
C SER A 15 1.62 -14.29 -19.09
N HIS A 16 1.62 -14.84 -20.31
CA HIS A 16 0.60 -15.82 -20.70
C HIS A 16 0.58 -17.03 -19.75
N GLN A 17 1.74 -17.45 -19.25
CA GLN A 17 1.86 -18.56 -18.31
C GLN A 17 1.24 -18.21 -16.95
N ASP A 18 1.45 -16.98 -16.46
CA ASP A 18 0.91 -16.54 -15.17
C ASP A 18 -0.61 -16.41 -15.22
N ARG A 19 -1.17 -15.86 -16.32
CA ARG A 19 -2.64 -15.81 -16.51
C ARG A 19 -3.26 -17.19 -16.61
N LYS A 20 -2.61 -18.10 -17.34
CA LYS A 20 -3.06 -19.49 -17.42
C LYS A 20 -3.08 -20.14 -16.05
N TRP A 21 -2.05 -19.90 -15.23
CA TRP A 21 -2.02 -20.41 -13.87
C TRP A 21 -3.16 -19.86 -13.02
N LEU A 22 -3.45 -18.55 -13.06
CA LEU A 22 -4.57 -17.94 -12.31
C LEU A 22 -5.92 -18.57 -12.67
N LEU A 23 -6.15 -18.87 -13.95
CA LEU A 23 -7.38 -19.51 -14.42
C LEU A 23 -7.46 -21.01 -14.07
N GLN A 24 -6.33 -21.66 -13.81
CA GLN A 24 -6.27 -23.06 -13.40
C GLN A 24 -6.39 -23.24 -11.89
N ALA A 25 -5.80 -22.32 -11.12
CA ALA A 25 -5.85 -22.32 -9.66
C ALA A 25 -7.16 -21.74 -9.12
N GLY A 26 -7.79 -20.82 -9.87
CA GLY A 26 -9.05 -20.20 -9.50
C GLY A 26 -10.29 -20.86 -10.10
N TYR A 27 -11.45 -20.45 -9.61
CA TYR A 27 -12.75 -20.82 -10.15
C TYR A 27 -13.64 -19.59 -10.29
N PHE A 28 -14.65 -19.65 -11.16
CA PHE A 28 -15.59 -18.56 -11.37
C PHE A 28 -16.78 -18.69 -10.43
N GLU A 29 -17.18 -17.58 -9.84
CA GLU A 29 -18.35 -17.49 -8.97
C GLU A 29 -19.27 -16.35 -9.46
N THR A 30 -20.57 -16.65 -9.57
CA THR A 30 -21.58 -15.65 -9.90
C THR A 30 -22.19 -15.09 -8.63
N LEU A 31 -22.19 -13.77 -8.51
CA LEU A 31 -22.70 -13.05 -7.36
C LEU A 31 -24.04 -12.40 -7.70
N THR A 32 -24.97 -12.44 -6.75
CA THR A 32 -26.30 -11.85 -6.90
C THR A 32 -26.31 -10.40 -6.39
N PRO A 33 -27.10 -9.50 -7.00
CA PRO A 33 -27.34 -8.16 -6.46
C PRO A 33 -27.69 -8.16 -4.97
N GLY A 34 -27.11 -7.24 -4.21
CA GLY A 34 -27.28 -7.12 -2.76
C GLY A 34 -26.45 -8.09 -1.91
N SER A 35 -25.73 -9.03 -2.52
CA SER A 35 -24.74 -9.85 -1.79
C SER A 35 -23.47 -9.06 -1.45
N VAL A 36 -22.73 -9.55 -0.46
CA VAL A 36 -21.47 -8.96 0.00
C VAL A 36 -20.33 -9.89 -0.40
N LEU A 37 -19.36 -9.39 -1.17
CA LEU A 37 -18.19 -10.17 -1.58
C LEU A 37 -17.07 -10.11 -0.53
N ILE A 38 -16.81 -8.93 0.00
CA ILE A 38 -15.82 -8.69 1.06
C ILE A 38 -16.52 -7.87 2.13
N ARG A 39 -16.36 -8.23 3.40
CA ARG A 39 -16.83 -7.44 4.53
C ARG A 39 -15.67 -6.75 5.24
N GLU A 40 -15.87 -5.49 5.56
CA GLU A 40 -14.97 -4.74 6.45
C GLU A 40 -14.80 -5.48 7.78
N GLY A 41 -13.55 -5.60 8.24
CA GLY A 41 -13.21 -6.26 9.50
C GLY A 41 -13.17 -7.79 9.46
N GLU A 42 -13.64 -8.44 8.39
CA GLU A 42 -13.63 -9.91 8.28
C GLU A 42 -12.45 -10.41 7.44
N ALA A 43 -11.73 -11.41 7.94
CA ALA A 43 -10.63 -12.03 7.21
C ALA A 43 -11.12 -12.62 5.88
N ILE A 44 -10.33 -12.44 4.82
CA ILE A 44 -10.61 -13.00 3.49
C ILE A 44 -9.61 -14.11 3.18
N ALA A 45 -10.08 -15.18 2.54
CA ALA A 45 -9.29 -16.36 2.20
C ALA A 45 -8.93 -16.46 0.70
N ALA A 46 -9.32 -15.46 -0.09
CA ALA A 46 -9.08 -15.43 -1.53
C ALA A 46 -8.85 -13.99 -2.04
N LEU A 47 -8.11 -13.92 -3.14
CA LEU A 47 -8.01 -12.74 -3.99
C LEU A 47 -9.07 -12.87 -5.09
N TYR A 48 -9.72 -11.77 -5.46
CA TYR A 48 -10.77 -11.79 -6.47
C TYR A 48 -10.38 -10.94 -7.67
N VAL A 49 -10.74 -11.39 -8.87
CA VAL A 49 -10.74 -10.55 -10.08
C VAL A 49 -12.18 -10.42 -10.54
N LEU A 50 -12.71 -9.20 -10.55
CA LEU A 50 -14.04 -8.94 -11.08
C LEU A 50 -14.00 -9.08 -12.60
N THR A 51 -14.72 -10.04 -13.16
CA THR A 51 -14.76 -10.27 -14.61
C THR A 51 -15.96 -9.63 -15.26
N GLN A 52 -17.08 -9.49 -14.53
CA GLN A 52 -18.30 -8.85 -15.01
C GLN A 52 -19.05 -8.18 -13.86
N GLY A 53 -19.84 -7.16 -14.16
CA GLY A 53 -20.68 -6.44 -13.20
C GLY A 53 -19.98 -5.26 -12.51
N THR A 54 -20.68 -4.68 -11.54
CA THR A 54 -20.22 -3.51 -10.78
C THR A 54 -20.44 -3.75 -9.30
N LEU A 55 -19.43 -3.47 -8.49
CA LEU A 55 -19.49 -3.53 -7.04
C LEU A 55 -19.36 -2.10 -6.47
N GLU A 56 -20.03 -1.84 -5.36
CA GLU A 56 -19.90 -0.61 -4.60
C GLU A 56 -18.95 -0.83 -3.43
N VAL A 57 -18.05 0.13 -3.21
CA VAL A 57 -17.14 0.15 -2.07
C VAL A 57 -17.75 1.00 -0.97
N VAL A 58 -18.07 0.36 0.15
CA VAL A 58 -18.69 0.99 1.31
C VAL A 58 -17.79 0.83 2.52
N THR A 59 -17.64 1.86 3.33
CA THR A 59 -16.86 1.81 4.57
C THR A 59 -17.66 2.43 5.71
N SER A 60 -17.45 1.94 6.92
CA SER A 60 -17.99 2.59 8.11
C SER A 60 -17.25 3.89 8.40
N ARG A 61 -17.97 4.96 8.75
CA ARG A 61 -17.39 6.21 9.26
C ARG A 61 -17.81 6.43 10.70
N THR A 62 -16.84 6.60 11.59
CA THR A 62 -17.10 7.01 12.97
C THR A 62 -17.13 8.53 13.06
N ASP A 63 -18.32 9.11 13.25
CA ASP A 63 -18.50 10.54 13.50
C ASP A 63 -18.05 10.90 14.93
N SER A 64 -16.75 11.09 15.13
CA SER A 64 -16.15 11.42 16.43
C SER A 64 -16.34 12.88 16.88
N LEU A 65 -17.08 13.70 16.12
CA LEU A 65 -17.23 15.13 16.37
C LEU A 65 -18.35 15.50 17.35
N ASN A 66 -19.29 14.59 17.68
CA ASN A 66 -20.38 14.88 18.63
C ASN A 66 -20.21 14.12 19.95
N ARG A 67 -19.34 14.64 20.82
CA ARG A 67 -19.00 14.14 22.17
C ARG A 67 -20.15 14.14 23.20
N SER A 68 -21.42 14.20 22.79
CA SER A 68 -22.55 14.31 23.73
C SER A 68 -23.65 13.26 23.58
N ASP A 69 -23.62 12.39 22.56
CA ASP A 69 -24.62 11.32 22.41
C ASP A 69 -24.00 9.94 22.68
N MET A 70 -24.47 9.28 23.75
CA MET A 70 -24.25 7.85 24.00
C MET A 70 -24.94 7.02 22.91
N GLY A 71 -24.30 6.93 21.75
CA GLY A 71 -24.74 6.13 20.62
C GLY A 71 -24.00 6.54 19.36
N ALA A 72 -22.75 6.08 19.21
CA ALA A 72 -22.00 6.25 17.97
C ALA A 72 -22.81 5.65 16.81
N ARG A 73 -23.49 6.49 16.02
CA ARG A 73 -24.12 6.06 14.78
C ARG A 73 -23.00 5.82 13.77
N SER A 74 -22.62 4.56 13.59
CA SER A 74 -21.81 4.15 12.44
C SER A 74 -22.63 4.42 11.18
N SER A 75 -22.21 5.41 10.38
CA SER A 75 -22.82 5.66 9.09
C SER A 75 -21.98 4.99 8.01
N THR A 76 -22.64 4.28 7.09
CA THR A 76 -21.98 3.67 5.94
C THR A 76 -21.79 4.73 4.85
N HIS A 77 -20.58 4.86 4.34
CA HIS A 77 -20.24 5.81 3.28
C HIS A 77 -19.75 5.09 2.03
N VAL A 78 -20.28 5.49 0.88
CA VAL A 78 -19.81 5.01 -0.43
C VAL A 78 -18.55 5.79 -0.79
N ILE A 79 -17.43 5.08 -0.93
CA ILE A 79 -16.13 5.68 -1.27
C ILE A 79 -15.71 5.42 -2.71
N GLY A 80 -16.46 4.61 -3.45
CA GLY A 80 -16.23 4.38 -4.87
C GLY A 80 -16.99 3.19 -5.43
N GLN A 81 -16.70 2.89 -6.69
CA GLN A 81 -17.20 1.72 -7.39
C GLN A 81 -16.04 0.94 -8.01
N VAL A 82 -16.22 -0.37 -8.08
CA VAL A 82 -15.32 -1.32 -8.68
C VAL A 82 -15.98 -1.86 -9.94
N THR A 83 -15.25 -1.83 -11.05
CA THR A 83 -15.70 -2.31 -12.35
C THR A 83 -14.89 -3.50 -12.84
N ALA A 84 -15.43 -4.21 -13.84
CA ALA A 84 -14.78 -5.36 -14.44
C ALA A 84 -13.31 -5.08 -14.83
N GLY A 85 -12.46 -6.04 -14.51
CA GLY A 85 -11.01 -5.99 -14.65
C GLY A 85 -10.27 -5.61 -13.37
N GLN A 86 -10.93 -5.16 -12.32
CA GLN A 86 -10.23 -4.81 -11.08
C GLN A 86 -9.93 -6.02 -10.19
N ILE A 87 -8.77 -6.00 -9.55
CA ILE A 87 -8.37 -6.96 -8.50
C ILE A 87 -8.90 -6.45 -7.15
N LEU A 88 -9.41 -7.36 -6.32
CA LEU A 88 -10.04 -7.07 -5.04
C LEU A 88 -9.45 -7.95 -3.93
N GLY A 89 -9.37 -7.39 -2.73
CA GLY A 89 -8.75 -8.04 -1.58
C GLY A 89 -7.22 -7.93 -1.57
N GLU A 90 -6.63 -7.21 -2.52
CA GLU A 90 -5.18 -7.18 -2.68
C GLU A 90 -4.46 -6.47 -1.54
N ILE A 91 -5.03 -5.39 -0.99
CA ILE A 91 -4.48 -4.71 0.18
C ILE A 91 -4.47 -5.67 1.37
N SER A 92 -5.58 -6.37 1.61
CA SER A 92 -5.68 -7.35 2.70
C SER A 92 -4.69 -8.50 2.55
N PHE A 93 -4.55 -9.04 1.33
CA PHE A 93 -3.59 -10.10 1.01
C PHE A 93 -2.14 -9.66 1.23
N ILE A 94 -1.79 -8.44 0.82
CA ILE A 94 -0.40 -7.97 0.85
C ILE A 94 0.01 -7.49 2.23
N THR A 95 -0.87 -6.75 2.90
CA THR A 95 -0.62 -6.23 4.25
C THR A 95 -0.89 -7.26 5.34
N GLN A 96 -1.47 -8.42 4.99
CA GLN A 96 -1.90 -9.47 5.93
C GLN A 96 -2.83 -8.92 7.02
N ARG A 97 -3.78 -8.07 6.60
CA ARG A 97 -4.73 -7.39 7.49
C ARG A 97 -6.15 -7.57 6.99
N VAL A 98 -7.10 -7.46 7.91
CA VAL A 98 -8.53 -7.47 7.55
C VAL A 98 -8.88 -6.27 6.63
N PRO A 99 -9.85 -6.43 5.72
CA PRO A 99 -10.35 -5.35 4.86
C PRO A 99 -10.87 -4.16 5.67
N ILE A 100 -10.70 -2.96 5.11
CA ILE A 100 -11.17 -1.68 5.69
C ILE A 100 -12.42 -1.13 5.00
N ALA A 101 -12.94 -1.89 4.04
CA ALA A 101 -14.15 -1.57 3.31
C ALA A 101 -14.89 -2.86 2.95
N THR A 102 -16.21 -2.73 2.89
CA THR A 102 -17.16 -3.73 2.40
C THR A 102 -17.39 -3.54 0.90
N LEU A 103 -17.47 -4.63 0.16
CA LEU A 103 -17.82 -4.64 -1.26
C LEU A 103 -19.20 -5.24 -1.46
N ASN A 104 -20.16 -4.40 -1.86
CA ASN A 104 -21.53 -4.80 -2.14
C ASN A 104 -21.75 -4.97 -3.64
N VAL A 105 -22.46 -6.01 -4.03
CA VAL A 105 -22.76 -6.30 -5.43
C VAL A 105 -23.98 -5.48 -5.87
N LEU A 106 -23.80 -4.55 -6.82
CA LEU A 106 -24.88 -3.69 -7.32
C LEU A 106 -25.74 -4.43 -8.35
N ASP A 107 -25.08 -4.99 -9.36
CA ASP A 107 -25.68 -5.77 -10.44
C ASP A 107 -25.11 -7.18 -10.43
N THR A 108 -25.77 -8.13 -11.11
CA THR A 108 -25.23 -9.49 -11.25
C THR A 108 -23.78 -9.43 -11.73
N ALA A 109 -22.89 -10.01 -10.92
CA ALA A 109 -21.46 -9.93 -11.12
C ALA A 109 -20.86 -11.32 -11.24
N GLU A 110 -19.71 -11.40 -11.89
CA GLU A 110 -18.92 -12.62 -11.99
C GLU A 110 -17.52 -12.30 -11.51
N VAL A 111 -16.97 -13.16 -10.66
CA VAL A 111 -15.61 -13.03 -10.13
C VAL A 111 -14.83 -14.31 -10.39
N LEU A 112 -13.55 -14.16 -10.72
CA LEU A 112 -12.58 -15.24 -10.60
C LEU A 112 -12.03 -15.22 -9.17
N VAL A 113 -12.31 -16.28 -8.42
CA VAL A 113 -11.84 -16.49 -7.05
C VAL A 113 -10.50 -17.21 -7.10
N ILE A 114 -9.45 -16.63 -6.52
CA ILE A 114 -8.11 -17.21 -6.43
C ILE A 114 -7.80 -17.47 -4.95
N PRO A 115 -7.83 -18.75 -4.49
CA PRO A 115 -7.57 -19.07 -3.09
C PRO A 115 -6.18 -18.60 -2.62
N HIS A 116 -6.12 -18.00 -1.42
CA HIS A 116 -4.86 -17.51 -0.86
C HIS A 116 -3.82 -18.63 -0.72
N GLN A 117 -4.23 -19.83 -0.32
CA GLN A 117 -3.33 -20.97 -0.14
C GLN A 117 -2.57 -21.30 -1.44
N GLU A 118 -3.30 -21.42 -2.56
CA GLU A 118 -2.72 -21.69 -3.88
C GLU A 118 -1.81 -20.54 -4.34
N LEU A 119 -2.26 -19.30 -4.13
CA LEU A 119 -1.50 -18.10 -4.50
C LEU A 119 -0.19 -17.99 -3.72
N VAL A 120 -0.22 -18.18 -2.39
CA VAL A 120 0.95 -18.15 -1.52
C VAL A 120 1.93 -19.25 -1.91
N GLN A 121 1.44 -20.47 -2.17
CA GLN A 121 2.29 -21.57 -2.61
C GLN A 121 3.01 -21.23 -3.92
N GLN A 122 2.30 -20.67 -4.90
CA GLN A 122 2.90 -20.28 -6.17
C GLN A 122 3.91 -19.14 -6.03
N LEU A 123 3.63 -18.14 -5.19
CA LEU A 123 4.54 -17.03 -4.89
C LEU A 123 5.85 -17.53 -4.27
N GLN A 124 5.79 -18.54 -3.40
CA GLN A 124 6.96 -19.15 -2.77
C GLN A 124 7.78 -20.02 -3.73
N GLN A 125 7.10 -20.80 -4.59
CA GLN A 125 7.76 -21.76 -5.47
C GLN A 125 8.33 -21.13 -6.75
N ASN A 126 7.70 -20.07 -7.26
CA ASN A 126 8.08 -19.46 -8.52
C ASN A 126 8.40 -17.97 -8.36
N ARG A 127 9.70 -17.67 -8.26
CA ARG A 127 10.21 -16.30 -8.13
C ARG A 127 9.82 -15.39 -9.30
N GLY A 128 9.72 -15.93 -10.51
CA GLY A 128 9.30 -15.17 -11.70
C GLY A 128 7.84 -14.75 -11.61
N PHE A 129 6.97 -15.69 -11.22
CA PHE A 129 5.57 -15.39 -10.94
C PHE A 129 5.45 -14.34 -9.82
N ALA A 130 6.19 -14.51 -8.72
CA ALA A 130 6.19 -13.55 -7.62
C ALA A 130 6.60 -12.14 -8.04
N ALA A 131 7.68 -12.01 -8.81
CA ALA A 131 8.12 -10.72 -9.32
C ALA A 131 7.05 -10.06 -10.20
N ASN A 132 6.40 -10.80 -11.08
CA ASN A 132 5.34 -10.27 -11.94
C ASN A 132 4.08 -9.90 -11.14
N PHE A 133 3.65 -10.77 -10.23
CA PHE A 133 2.47 -10.57 -9.41
C PHE A 133 2.63 -9.33 -8.53
N TYR A 134 3.69 -9.24 -7.73
CA TYR A 134 3.91 -8.10 -6.85
C TYR A 134 4.14 -6.80 -7.63
N ARG A 135 4.77 -6.85 -8.80
CA ARG A 135 4.88 -5.67 -9.68
C ARG A 135 3.52 -5.13 -10.05
N ILE A 136 2.58 -6.01 -10.43
CA ILE A 136 1.23 -5.62 -10.81
C ILE A 136 0.46 -5.03 -9.64
N ILE A 137 0.52 -5.68 -8.48
CA ILE A 137 -0.09 -5.15 -7.28
C ILE A 137 0.49 -3.77 -6.95
N ALA A 138 1.82 -3.61 -6.96
CA ALA A 138 2.44 -2.31 -6.69
C ALA A 138 2.01 -1.23 -7.71
N GLN A 139 1.89 -1.57 -8.99
CA GLN A 139 1.39 -0.67 -10.04
C GLN A 139 -0.07 -0.28 -9.80
N LEU A 140 -0.93 -1.26 -9.50
CA LEU A 140 -2.34 -1.06 -9.22
C LEU A 140 -2.54 -0.18 -7.96
N LEU A 141 -1.84 -0.47 -6.87
CA LEU A 141 -1.92 0.32 -5.64
C LEU A 141 -1.36 1.74 -5.86
N SER A 142 -0.30 1.89 -6.65
CA SER A 142 0.22 3.19 -7.04
C SER A 142 -0.83 4.02 -7.78
N GLN A 143 -1.53 3.43 -8.74
CA GLN A 143 -2.61 4.11 -9.48
C GLN A 143 -3.77 4.48 -8.56
N ARG A 144 -4.20 3.59 -7.67
CA ARG A 144 -5.28 3.87 -6.70
C ARG A 144 -4.92 5.00 -5.75
N LEU A 145 -3.68 5.02 -5.26
CA LEU A 145 -3.19 6.05 -4.36
C LEU A 145 -3.17 7.42 -5.05
N GLN A 146 -2.77 7.49 -6.32
CA GLN A 146 -2.79 8.71 -7.14
C GLN A 146 -4.20 9.19 -7.48
N GLN A 147 -5.13 8.28 -7.81
CA GLN A 147 -6.52 8.64 -8.13
C GLN A 147 -7.29 9.16 -6.91
N ASN A 148 -7.00 8.62 -5.72
CA ASN A 148 -7.64 9.04 -4.47
C ASN A 148 -7.14 10.38 -3.91
N ASP A 149 -6.11 11.01 -4.50
CA ASP A 149 -5.67 12.36 -4.12
C ASP A 149 -6.75 13.45 -4.39
N ALA A 150 -7.77 13.13 -5.20
CA ALA A 150 -8.85 14.06 -5.58
C ALA A 150 -9.98 14.23 -4.53
N LEU A 151 -10.05 13.36 -3.50
CA LEU A 151 -11.14 13.37 -2.51
C LEU A 151 -10.88 14.25 -1.27
N SER A 152 -9.73 14.95 -1.18
CA SER A 152 -9.38 15.73 -0.01
C SER A 152 -10.10 17.09 0.06
N THR A 153 -11.23 17.18 0.75
CA THR A 153 -11.68 18.42 1.38
C THR A 153 -11.48 18.34 2.89
N THR A 154 -10.53 19.15 3.38
CA THR A 154 -10.41 19.66 4.77
C THR A 154 -10.59 18.65 5.92
N SER A 155 -9.50 18.20 6.54
CA SER A 155 -9.47 17.83 7.97
C SER A 155 -8.04 17.81 8.49
N ASP A 156 -7.86 18.26 9.74
CA ASP A 156 -6.62 18.24 10.50
C ASP A 156 -6.10 16.80 10.62
N THR A 157 -4.86 16.58 10.18
CA THR A 157 -4.25 15.25 10.08
C THR A 157 -3.71 14.80 11.44
N VAL A 158 -4.11 13.60 11.88
CA VAL A 158 -3.44 12.90 12.99
C VAL A 158 -2.39 11.97 12.38
N PRO A 159 -1.09 12.13 12.71
CA PRO A 159 -0.05 11.22 12.23
C PRO A 159 -0.28 9.80 12.79
N ILE A 160 -0.37 8.81 11.90
CA ILE A 160 -0.36 7.39 12.28
C ILE A 160 1.11 6.96 12.41
N PRO A 161 1.53 6.23 13.47
CA PRO A 161 2.95 5.92 13.71
C PRO A 161 3.63 5.20 12.55
N SER A 162 4.70 5.80 12.01
CA SER A 162 5.44 5.35 10.81
C SER A 162 6.30 4.11 11.00
N LEU A 163 6.58 3.70 12.25
CA LEU A 163 7.54 2.63 12.55
C LEU A 163 7.09 1.27 12.01
N ARG A 164 5.78 0.95 12.09
CA ARG A 164 5.26 -0.33 11.60
C ARG A 164 5.46 -0.50 10.10
N LYS A 165 5.25 0.56 9.31
CA LYS A 165 5.47 0.55 7.85
C LYS A 165 6.92 0.23 7.50
N ALA A 166 7.86 0.84 8.22
CA ALA A 166 9.27 0.54 8.08
C ALA A 166 9.56 -0.93 8.43
N LEU A 167 9.06 -1.43 9.57
CA LEU A 167 9.27 -2.83 9.95
C LEU A 167 8.69 -3.81 8.90
N SER A 168 7.47 -3.55 8.40
CA SER A 168 6.83 -4.40 7.40
C SER A 168 7.61 -4.46 6.08
N MET A 169 8.18 -3.33 5.60
CA MET A 169 9.01 -3.35 4.38
C MET A 169 10.34 -4.06 4.61
N PHE A 170 10.99 -3.85 5.77
CA PHE A 170 12.30 -4.44 6.07
C PHE A 170 12.22 -5.93 6.39
N ALA A 171 11.05 -6.44 6.80
CA ALA A 171 10.79 -7.86 6.98
C ALA A 171 10.94 -8.66 5.67
N VAL A 172 10.62 -8.04 4.53
CA VAL A 172 10.64 -8.71 3.22
C VAL A 172 12.05 -8.89 2.68
N PHE A 173 12.98 -7.98 3.00
CA PHE A 173 14.33 -8.00 2.47
C PHE A 173 15.22 -9.03 3.16
N GLU A 174 16.04 -9.72 2.37
CA GLU A 174 17.11 -10.58 2.87
C GLU A 174 18.36 -9.76 3.19
N ASP A 175 19.27 -10.31 4.00
CA ASP A 175 20.51 -9.64 4.37
C ASP A 175 21.36 -9.28 3.13
N THR A 176 21.32 -10.10 2.08
CA THR A 176 21.99 -9.81 0.80
C THR A 176 21.41 -8.58 0.11
N ASP A 177 20.11 -8.33 0.25
CA ASP A 177 19.44 -7.17 -0.35
C ASP A 177 19.83 -5.89 0.40
N LEU A 178 19.82 -5.95 1.74
CA LEU A 178 20.22 -4.83 2.59
C LEU A 178 21.70 -4.47 2.40
N ASN A 179 22.58 -5.47 2.34
CA ASN A 179 23.99 -5.25 2.01
C ASN A 179 24.16 -4.64 0.61
N TRP A 180 23.36 -5.08 -0.36
CA TRP A 180 23.38 -4.49 -1.68
C TRP A 180 22.96 -3.02 -1.65
N PHE A 181 21.88 -2.65 -0.93
CA PHE A 181 21.48 -1.26 -0.72
C PHE A 181 22.61 -0.42 -0.12
N LEU A 182 23.33 -0.92 0.89
CA LEU A 182 24.47 -0.22 1.48
C LEU A 182 25.62 -0.04 0.48
N SER A 183 25.85 -1.01 -0.41
CA SER A 183 26.95 -0.98 -1.37
C SER A 183 26.75 0.01 -2.52
N VAL A 184 25.50 0.23 -2.96
CA VAL A 184 25.18 1.10 -4.11
C VAL A 184 24.52 2.42 -3.71
N GLY A 185 23.93 2.47 -2.51
CA GLY A 185 23.19 3.61 -2.01
C GLY A 185 24.10 4.78 -1.70
N LYS A 186 23.67 5.97 -2.13
CA LYS A 186 24.40 7.22 -1.88
C LYS A 186 23.78 7.93 -0.69
N LYS A 187 24.57 8.13 0.36
CA LYS A 187 24.17 8.92 1.53
C LYS A 187 24.04 10.38 1.11
N GLN A 188 22.87 10.98 1.32
CA GLN A 188 22.61 12.38 0.99
C GLN A 188 22.09 13.11 2.22
N LYS A 189 22.80 14.16 2.63
CA LYS A 189 22.39 15.07 3.71
C LYS A 189 21.71 16.29 3.09
N CYS A 190 20.55 16.65 3.62
CA CYS A 190 19.73 17.75 3.15
C CYS A 190 19.42 18.70 4.32
N GLU A 191 19.56 20.00 4.09
CA GLU A 191 19.12 21.02 5.05
C GLU A 191 17.60 21.22 4.96
N ALA A 192 17.02 21.82 6.00
CA ALA A 192 15.61 22.19 5.99
C ALA A 192 15.27 23.09 4.79
N GLY A 193 14.10 22.87 4.17
CA GLY A 193 13.66 23.54 2.95
C GLY A 193 14.20 22.92 1.64
N THR A 194 15.13 21.97 1.70
CA THR A 194 15.62 21.29 0.48
C THR A 194 14.51 20.43 -0.13
N VAL A 195 14.21 20.66 -1.41
CA VAL A 195 13.28 19.84 -2.19
C VAL A 195 14.03 18.62 -2.71
N LEU A 196 13.65 17.42 -2.25
CA LEU A 196 14.25 16.15 -2.64
C LEU A 196 13.63 15.60 -3.94
N VAL A 197 12.31 15.76 -4.07
CA VAL A 197 11.53 15.37 -5.25
C VAL A 197 10.57 16.50 -5.57
N ARG A 198 10.41 16.86 -6.84
CA ARG A 198 9.45 17.88 -7.26
C ARG A 198 8.31 17.27 -8.06
N GLU A 199 7.08 17.67 -7.72
CA GLU A 199 5.87 17.28 -8.44
C GLU A 199 6.04 17.50 -9.96
N ARG A 200 5.57 16.53 -10.75
CA ARG A 200 5.62 16.51 -12.23
C ARG A 200 7.02 16.44 -12.85
N GLU A 201 8.09 16.36 -12.05
CA GLU A 201 9.44 16.11 -12.55
C GLU A 201 9.82 14.61 -12.53
N SER A 202 10.86 14.25 -13.29
CA SER A 202 11.41 12.90 -13.28
C SER A 202 12.12 12.61 -11.96
N VAL A 203 11.94 11.40 -11.42
CA VAL A 203 12.60 10.96 -10.19
C VAL A 203 13.74 10.00 -10.53
N GLU A 204 14.97 10.42 -10.23
CA GLU A 204 16.19 9.70 -10.63
C GLU A 204 16.63 8.61 -9.63
N ALA A 205 16.01 8.55 -8.45
CA ALA A 205 16.33 7.58 -7.40
C ALA A 205 15.09 7.20 -6.57
N VAL A 206 15.16 6.02 -5.97
CA VAL A 206 14.30 5.67 -4.82
C VAL A 206 15.09 6.04 -3.56
N TYR A 207 14.46 6.74 -2.63
CA TYR A 207 15.12 7.18 -1.39
C TYR A 207 14.55 6.42 -0.19
N ILE A 208 15.41 6.09 0.76
CA ILE A 208 15.01 5.62 2.09
C ILE A 208 15.35 6.74 3.08
N LEU A 209 14.35 7.22 3.83
CA LEU A 209 14.56 8.22 4.87
C LEU A 209 15.23 7.58 6.09
N ILE A 210 16.43 8.03 6.45
CA ILE A 210 17.23 7.45 7.53
C ILE A 210 17.04 8.26 8.82
N ASP A 211 17.20 9.57 8.73
CA ASP A 211 16.94 10.48 9.84
C ASP A 211 16.37 11.78 9.30
N GLY A 212 15.52 12.45 10.06
CA GLY A 212 14.88 13.69 9.65
C GLY A 212 13.37 13.57 9.54
N GLU A 213 12.78 14.49 8.79
CA GLU A 213 11.35 14.59 8.57
C GLU A 213 11.12 15.25 7.23
N LEU A 214 10.24 14.67 6.42
CA LEU A 214 9.89 15.17 5.10
C LEU A 214 8.42 15.54 5.05
N GLU A 215 8.09 16.56 4.26
CA GLU A 215 6.72 16.93 3.95
C GLU A 215 6.40 16.56 2.50
N VAL A 216 5.27 15.90 2.28
CA VAL A 216 4.72 15.61 0.96
C VAL A 216 3.60 16.60 0.66
N SER A 217 3.70 17.33 -0.44
CA SER A 217 2.73 18.36 -0.82
C SER A 217 2.48 18.40 -2.33
N ILE A 218 1.30 18.88 -2.71
CA ILE A 218 0.90 19.12 -4.10
C ILE A 218 0.48 20.58 -4.30
N HIS A 219 0.59 21.06 -5.53
CA HIS A 219 0.02 22.35 -5.92
C HIS A 219 -1.42 22.16 -6.41
N ALA A 220 -2.39 22.66 -5.64
CA ALA A 220 -3.79 22.69 -6.02
C ALA A 220 -4.16 24.06 -6.60
N SER A 221 -4.97 24.08 -7.66
CA SER A 221 -5.56 25.30 -8.20
C SER A 221 -6.95 25.48 -7.58
N GLU A 222 -7.07 26.41 -6.63
CA GLU A 222 -8.34 26.77 -6.02
C GLU A 222 -8.66 28.22 -6.35
N GLN A 223 -9.82 28.46 -6.97
CA GLN A 223 -10.33 29.80 -7.29
C GLN A 223 -9.32 30.71 -8.03
N GLY A 224 -8.49 30.15 -8.91
CA GLY A 224 -7.50 30.90 -9.69
C GLY A 224 -6.19 31.22 -8.94
N SER A 225 -6.02 30.73 -7.71
CA SER A 225 -4.77 30.80 -6.95
C SER A 225 -4.16 29.40 -6.80
N THR A 226 -2.85 29.29 -7.04
CA THR A 226 -2.11 28.05 -6.79
C THR A 226 -1.72 27.99 -5.31
N THR A 227 -2.38 27.14 -4.54
CA THR A 227 -2.07 26.93 -3.12
C THR A 227 -1.28 25.64 -2.93
N LYS A 228 -0.36 25.66 -1.97
CA LYS A 228 0.38 24.45 -1.55
C LYS A 228 -0.50 23.69 -0.56
N LYS A 229 -0.79 22.42 -0.88
CA LYS A 229 -1.55 21.51 -0.02
C LYS A 229 -0.64 20.42 0.51
N VAL A 230 -0.48 20.34 1.82
CA VAL A 230 0.25 19.27 2.48
C VAL A 230 -0.62 18.02 2.54
N LEU A 231 -0.09 16.90 2.08
CA LEU A 231 -0.78 15.60 2.08
C LEU A 231 -0.43 14.78 3.33
N THR A 232 0.85 14.73 3.69
CA THR A 232 1.36 14.00 4.87
C THR A 232 2.78 14.45 5.19
N THR A 233 3.26 14.10 6.39
CA THR A 233 4.68 14.06 6.72
C THR A 233 5.20 12.63 6.65
N LEU A 234 6.49 12.47 6.38
CA LEU A 234 7.21 11.19 6.37
C LEU A 234 8.31 11.19 7.42
N MET A 235 8.46 10.05 8.09
CA MET A 235 9.42 9.82 9.16
C MET A 235 10.46 8.75 8.78
N SER A 236 11.49 8.59 9.62
CA SER A 236 12.53 7.57 9.46
C SER A 236 11.96 6.18 9.13
N GLY A 237 12.57 5.55 8.14
CA GLY A 237 12.19 4.25 7.60
C GLY A 237 11.23 4.32 6.40
N GLU A 238 10.69 5.48 6.05
CA GLU A 238 9.80 5.59 4.88
C GLU A 238 10.54 5.69 3.55
N ILE A 239 9.92 5.16 2.50
CA ILE A 239 10.43 5.19 1.12
C ILE A 239 9.84 6.38 0.35
N ILE A 240 10.65 7.00 -0.50
CA ILE A 240 10.26 8.10 -1.38
C ILE A 240 10.63 7.77 -2.83
N GLY A 241 9.77 8.15 -3.78
CA GLY A 241 9.98 7.94 -5.21
C GLY A 241 9.59 6.56 -5.71
N GLU A 242 9.02 5.72 -4.83
CA GLU A 242 8.56 4.38 -5.14
C GLU A 242 7.43 4.37 -6.17
N ILE A 243 6.46 5.28 -6.04
CA ILE A 243 5.36 5.48 -6.99
C ILE A 243 5.90 5.74 -8.40
N SER A 244 6.82 6.72 -8.53
CA SER A 244 7.44 7.06 -9.81
C SER A 244 8.31 5.93 -10.34
N PHE A 245 8.89 5.11 -9.46
CA PHE A 245 9.61 3.91 -9.85
C PHE A 245 8.69 2.87 -10.50
N VAL A 246 7.61 2.46 -9.84
CA VAL A 246 6.71 1.39 -10.32
C VAL A 246 5.78 1.84 -11.47
N ALA A 247 5.27 3.05 -11.42
CA ALA A 247 4.36 3.59 -12.44
C ALA A 247 5.10 4.16 -13.66
N ALA A 248 6.44 4.16 -13.66
CA ALA A 248 7.28 4.73 -14.72
C ALA A 248 6.86 6.16 -15.13
N GLY A 249 6.39 6.96 -14.17
CA GLY A 249 5.89 8.31 -14.37
C GLY A 249 6.72 9.37 -13.64
N SER A 250 6.30 10.62 -13.78
CA SER A 250 6.82 11.74 -12.99
C SER A 250 6.36 11.64 -11.52
N ALA A 251 6.94 12.47 -10.67
CA ALA A 251 6.51 12.56 -9.27
C ALA A 251 5.06 13.04 -9.16
N SER A 252 4.24 12.35 -8.37
CA SER A 252 2.87 12.77 -8.08
C SER A 252 2.79 13.90 -7.04
N ALA A 253 3.86 14.14 -6.28
CA ALA A 253 3.93 15.15 -5.24
C ALA A 253 5.35 15.69 -5.07
N THR A 254 5.46 16.88 -4.48
CA THR A 254 6.72 17.47 -4.03
C THR A 254 7.07 16.97 -2.64
N VAL A 255 8.32 16.61 -2.41
CA VAL A 255 8.85 16.15 -1.13
C VAL A 255 9.94 17.10 -0.65
N THR A 256 9.74 17.73 0.51
CA THR A 256 10.62 18.77 1.05
C THR A 256 11.12 18.39 2.45
N CYS A 257 12.39 18.63 2.74
CA CYS A 257 12.95 18.38 4.07
C CYS A 257 12.44 19.44 5.07
N LEU A 258 11.80 19.02 6.16
CA LEU A 258 11.34 19.94 7.21
C LEU A 258 12.45 20.27 8.21
N ARG A 259 13.40 19.35 8.40
CA ARG A 259 14.60 19.52 9.23
C ARG A 259 15.81 18.95 8.52
N ARG A 260 16.99 19.06 9.14
CA ARG A 260 18.19 18.34 8.68
C ARG A 260 17.85 16.87 8.54
N THR A 261 18.08 16.36 7.34
CA THR A 261 17.57 15.06 6.90
C THR A 261 18.69 14.27 6.24
N LEU A 262 18.79 12.99 6.55
CA LEU A 262 19.66 12.02 5.93
C LEU A 262 18.81 11.01 5.16
N VAL A 263 19.09 10.85 3.88
CA VAL A 263 18.47 9.81 3.04
C VAL A 263 19.53 8.92 2.40
N LEU A 264 19.17 7.67 2.15
CA LEU A 264 19.92 6.78 1.26
C LEU A 264 19.27 6.81 -0.12
N ALA A 265 19.95 7.39 -1.11
CA ALA A 265 19.49 7.44 -2.49
C ALA A 265 19.95 6.19 -3.26
N LEU A 266 19.00 5.40 -3.76
CA LEU A 266 19.22 4.26 -4.65
C LEU A 266 18.97 4.71 -6.10
N PRO A 267 20.02 4.89 -6.94
CA PRO A 267 19.83 5.37 -8.30
C PRO A 267 18.92 4.46 -9.12
N ARG A 268 17.94 5.05 -9.81
CA ARG A 268 16.90 4.34 -10.56
C ARG A 268 17.48 3.34 -11.56
N GLY A 269 18.49 3.75 -12.33
CA GLY A 269 19.12 2.89 -13.34
C GLY A 269 19.84 1.69 -12.73
N THR A 270 20.55 1.89 -11.61
CA THR A 270 21.24 0.83 -10.87
C THR A 270 20.25 -0.17 -10.28
N LEU A 271 19.16 0.33 -9.68
CA LEU A 271 18.08 -0.49 -9.14
C LEU A 271 17.39 -1.30 -10.23
N ALA A 272 17.00 -0.67 -11.34
CA ALA A 272 16.36 -1.35 -12.46
C ALA A 272 17.25 -2.44 -13.06
N THR A 273 18.55 -2.18 -13.22
CA THR A 273 19.52 -3.17 -13.73
C THR A 273 19.64 -4.36 -12.77
N HIS A 274 19.70 -4.11 -11.46
CA HIS A 274 19.78 -5.17 -10.46
C HIS A 274 18.51 -6.03 -10.43
N MET A 275 17.33 -5.42 -10.55
CA MET A 275 16.06 -6.15 -10.63
C MET A 275 15.95 -7.01 -11.89
N GLN A 276 16.48 -6.55 -13.02
CA GLN A 276 16.52 -7.34 -14.26
C GLN A 276 17.47 -8.54 -14.14
N ALA A 277 18.61 -8.37 -13.46
CA ALA A 277 19.59 -9.44 -13.27
C ALA A 277 19.19 -10.44 -12.16
N ASN A 278 18.40 -10.00 -11.17
CA ASN A 278 18.02 -10.79 -10.00
C ASN A 278 16.51 -10.76 -9.77
N VAL A 279 15.83 -11.77 -10.31
CA VAL A 279 14.38 -11.94 -10.19
C VAL A 279 13.92 -12.12 -8.74
N GLY A 280 14.72 -12.76 -7.89
CA GLY A 280 14.42 -12.93 -6.47
C GLY A 280 14.39 -11.60 -5.72
N PHE A 281 15.41 -10.77 -5.96
CA PHE A 281 15.44 -9.39 -5.45
C PHE A 281 14.27 -8.58 -6.00
N ALA A 282 13.94 -8.71 -7.30
CA ALA A 282 12.81 -7.99 -7.89
C ALA A 282 11.48 -8.35 -7.22
N ALA A 283 11.24 -9.62 -6.92
CA ALA A 283 10.05 -10.08 -6.21
C ALA A 283 9.92 -9.43 -4.83
N ARG A 284 10.98 -9.50 -4.01
CA ARG A 284 11.02 -8.90 -2.68
C ARG A 284 10.88 -7.37 -2.71
N PHE A 285 11.55 -6.71 -3.66
CA PHE A 285 11.45 -5.27 -3.82
C PHE A 285 10.03 -4.84 -4.18
N TYR A 286 9.39 -5.47 -5.18
CA TYR A 286 8.02 -5.13 -5.53
C TYR A 286 7.03 -5.48 -4.43
N GLN A 287 7.25 -6.56 -3.68
CA GLN A 287 6.45 -6.90 -2.50
C GLN A 287 6.56 -5.81 -1.42
N ALA A 288 7.77 -5.36 -1.11
CA ALA A 288 7.98 -4.27 -0.15
C ALA A 288 7.26 -2.98 -0.60
N ILE A 289 7.35 -2.61 -1.88
CA ILE A 289 6.61 -1.45 -2.41
C ILE A 289 5.09 -1.66 -2.33
N ALA A 290 4.58 -2.85 -2.67
CA ALA A 290 3.16 -3.15 -2.57
C ALA A 290 2.63 -3.02 -1.13
N ILE A 291 3.40 -3.50 -0.14
CA ILE A 291 3.08 -3.34 1.29
C ILE A 291 3.02 -1.85 1.66
N VAL A 292 4.06 -1.09 1.31
CA VAL A 292 4.13 0.35 1.62
C VAL A 292 2.94 1.11 1.00
N LEU A 293 2.60 0.83 -0.26
CA LEU A 293 1.48 1.48 -0.93
C LEU A 293 0.13 1.05 -0.35
N GLY A 294 -0.02 -0.23 0.00
CA GLY A 294 -1.21 -0.75 0.67
C GLY A 294 -1.44 -0.06 2.00
N ASP A 295 -0.40 0.02 2.84
CA ASP A 295 -0.46 0.74 4.11
C ASP A 295 -0.76 2.23 3.93
N ARG A 296 -0.19 2.88 2.91
CA ARG A 296 -0.51 4.29 2.60
C ARG A 296 -1.98 4.52 2.23
N ILE A 297 -2.58 3.61 1.45
CA ILE A 297 -4.02 3.69 1.13
C ILE A 297 -4.84 3.51 2.40
N ARG A 298 -4.48 2.54 3.25
CA ARG A 298 -5.16 2.28 4.52
C ARG A 298 -5.07 3.47 5.47
N ASP A 299 -3.87 4.00 5.69
CA ASP A 299 -3.61 5.14 6.56
C ASP A 299 -4.43 6.36 6.13
N ARG A 300 -4.50 6.64 4.83
CA ARG A 300 -5.32 7.74 4.30
C ARG A 300 -6.81 7.53 4.55
N LEU A 301 -7.33 6.33 4.34
CA LEU A 301 -8.73 6.04 4.59
C LEU A 301 -9.06 6.18 6.09
N LEU A 302 -8.21 5.66 6.96
CA LEU A 302 -8.33 5.82 8.42
C LEU A 302 -8.24 7.29 8.84
N GLN A 303 -7.36 8.09 8.23
CA GLN A 303 -7.26 9.54 8.48
C GLN A 303 -8.53 10.30 8.12
N TYR A 304 -9.30 9.84 7.14
CA TYR A 304 -10.62 10.41 6.80
C TYR A 304 -11.75 9.91 7.72
N GLY A 305 -11.42 9.11 8.74
CA GLY A 305 -12.37 8.49 9.65
C GLY A 305 -13.12 7.30 9.05
N TYR A 306 -12.62 6.75 7.94
CA TYR A 306 -13.15 5.55 7.31
C TYR A 306 -12.49 4.29 7.85
N GLY A 307 -13.30 3.25 8.04
CA GLY A 307 -12.91 2.03 8.70
C GLY A 307 -13.30 2.04 10.18
N GLN A 308 -13.55 0.86 10.76
CA GLN A 308 -13.67 0.71 12.20
C GLN A 308 -12.35 1.07 12.88
N VAL A 309 -12.21 2.33 13.26
CA VAL A 309 -11.14 2.79 14.14
C VAL A 309 -11.57 2.42 15.56
N ALA A 310 -11.08 1.30 16.10
CA ALA A 310 -11.26 0.94 17.51
C ALA A 310 -10.40 1.84 18.44
N PHE A 311 -10.40 3.15 18.22
CA PHE A 311 -9.88 4.12 19.17
C PHE A 311 -11.06 4.79 19.89
N GLU A 312 -11.60 4.11 20.90
CA GLU A 312 -12.34 4.81 21.95
C GLU A 312 -11.33 5.45 22.90
N GLN A 313 -11.08 6.75 22.77
CA GLN A 313 -10.36 7.51 23.81
C GLN A 313 -11.17 7.46 25.11
N GLY A 314 -10.76 6.62 26.06
CA GLY A 314 -11.32 6.60 27.41
C GLY A 314 -11.52 5.22 28.04
N GLN A 315 -11.37 4.11 27.30
CA GLN A 315 -11.39 2.78 27.91
C GLN A 315 -10.01 2.43 28.48
N SER A 316 -9.97 2.06 29.77
CA SER A 316 -8.75 1.55 30.39
C SER A 316 -8.31 0.24 29.72
N LEU A 317 -6.99 0.01 29.68
CA LEU A 317 -6.27 -1.15 29.13
C LEU A 317 -6.64 -2.53 29.73
N GLU A 318 -7.79 -2.66 30.37
CA GLU A 318 -8.23 -3.87 31.04
C GLU A 318 -9.59 -4.28 30.49
N THR A 319 -9.59 -5.09 29.42
CA THR A 319 -10.50 -6.22 29.13
C THR A 319 -10.08 -6.81 27.78
N GLU A 320 -9.97 -8.13 27.72
CA GLU A 320 -9.61 -8.96 26.56
C GLU A 320 -10.41 -8.60 25.30
N MET A 321 -9.93 -7.64 24.52
CA MET A 321 -10.38 -7.35 23.15
C MET A 321 -9.15 -7.50 22.25
N GLU A 322 -9.12 -8.55 21.43
CA GLU A 322 -8.15 -8.64 20.33
C GLU A 322 -8.34 -7.42 19.43
N TYR A 323 -7.38 -6.50 19.47
CA TYR A 323 -7.43 -5.33 18.62
C TYR A 323 -7.23 -5.78 17.18
N ALA A 324 -8.01 -5.27 16.23
CA ALA A 324 -7.79 -5.53 14.79
C ALA A 324 -6.40 -5.06 14.28
N ASP A 325 -5.63 -4.38 15.16
CA ASP A 325 -4.27 -3.92 14.94
C ASP A 325 -3.22 -4.55 15.89
N GLU A 326 -3.59 -5.51 16.73
CA GLU A 326 -2.63 -6.29 17.49
C GLU A 326 -1.77 -7.15 16.55
N LEU A 327 -0.47 -7.17 16.84
CA LEU A 327 0.47 -8.05 16.15
C LEU A 327 0.24 -9.46 16.66
N ASP A 328 -0.21 -10.37 15.79
CA ASP A 328 -0.25 -11.81 16.12
C ASP A 328 1.16 -12.30 16.50
N LEU A 329 1.28 -13.36 17.30
CA LEU A 329 2.55 -13.91 17.78
C LEU A 329 3.54 -14.21 16.65
N GLU A 330 3.05 -14.66 15.49
CA GLU A 330 3.87 -14.93 14.31
C GLU A 330 4.40 -13.63 13.66
N MET A 331 3.61 -12.54 13.73
CA MET A 331 4.04 -11.19 13.38
C MET A 331 5.01 -10.61 14.42
N LEU A 332 4.91 -10.96 15.70
CA LEU A 332 5.83 -10.52 16.76
C LEU A 332 7.26 -11.08 16.57
N GLU A 333 7.41 -12.34 16.16
CA GLU A 333 8.72 -12.90 15.82
C GLU A 333 9.30 -12.28 14.54
N GLN A 334 8.48 -12.12 13.49
CA GLN A 334 8.91 -11.47 12.25
C GLN A 334 9.26 -9.99 12.45
N THR A 335 8.54 -9.28 13.34
CA THR A 335 8.86 -7.89 13.70
C THR A 335 10.11 -7.77 14.55
N THR A 336 10.51 -8.81 15.30
CA THR A 336 11.78 -8.82 16.04
C THR A 336 12.98 -8.89 15.08
N ILE A 337 12.92 -9.78 14.08
CA ILE A 337 13.96 -9.87 13.04
C ILE A 337 13.95 -8.62 12.16
N ALA A 338 12.77 -8.16 11.74
CA ALA A 338 12.63 -6.96 10.93
C ALA A 338 13.11 -5.70 11.67
N GLY A 339 12.83 -5.60 12.98
CA GLY A 339 13.32 -4.54 13.85
C GLY A 339 14.83 -4.54 13.96
N SER A 340 15.43 -5.72 14.20
CA SER A 340 16.88 -5.87 14.26
C SER A 340 17.55 -5.50 12.92
N ARG A 341 16.96 -5.92 11.79
CA ARG A 341 17.42 -5.55 10.44
C ARG A 341 17.29 -4.06 10.15
N PHE A 342 16.16 -3.48 10.52
CA PHE A 342 15.90 -2.06 10.39
C PHE A 342 16.94 -1.26 11.19
N ASP A 343 17.06 -1.52 12.49
CA ASP A 343 18.00 -0.81 13.36
C ASP A 343 19.44 -0.96 12.87
N TRP A 344 19.85 -2.18 12.51
CA TRP A 344 21.19 -2.43 11.95
C TRP A 344 21.41 -1.62 10.66
N PHE A 345 20.47 -1.67 9.72
CA PHE A 345 20.59 -0.96 8.46
C PHE A 345 20.69 0.56 8.67
N MET A 346 19.86 1.10 9.55
CA MET A 346 19.83 2.53 9.88
C MET A 346 21.15 2.97 10.51
N GLN A 347 21.72 2.18 11.42
CA GLN A 347 23.04 2.43 12.01
C GLN A 347 24.16 2.39 10.97
N GLN A 348 24.16 1.42 10.04
CA GLN A 348 25.18 1.33 8.98
C GLN A 348 25.14 2.53 8.03
N VAL A 349 23.94 3.07 7.76
CA VAL A 349 23.83 4.28 6.92
C VAL A 349 24.21 5.54 7.69
N GLN A 350 24.02 5.60 9.00
CA GLN A 350 24.42 6.75 9.82
C GLN A 350 25.93 6.82 10.10
N ALA A 351 26.61 5.67 10.19
CA ALA A 351 28.07 5.54 10.37
C ALA A 351 28.84 6.10 9.16
#